data_AF-A0A535SQ63-F1
#
_entry.id   AF-A0A535SQ63-F1
#
_cell.length_a   1.000
_cell.length_b   1.000
_cell.length_c   1.000
_cell.angle_alpha   90.00
_cell.angle_beta   90.00
_cell.angle_gamma   90.00
#
_symmetry.space_group_name_H-M   'P 1'
#
loop_
_entity.id
_entity.type
_entity.pdbx_description
1 polymer ?
#
loop_
_entity_poly.entity_id
_entity_poly.type
_entity_poly.pdbx_seq_one_letter_code
_entity_poly.pdbx_strand_id
1 'polypeptide(L)'
;MRSTKRVPWIILALVALATGIIALVQRQRATAEQVTTGKTTRSGYRQTPFWHIYDQIAETLDHTVGWDKVPTPLGLLILIGLRNILRQQNLYDTTHEPAINQPAIEPMQASYLTSRTADGTHNDLQNPAMGMAGSRFGRNVPIEYTYPEPEPAILTPNPRTVSLELLTREKFQPATTVNMLAAAWVQFMVRDWFSHGKSQMENPWQIALRDDDPWPEHPMKIFRVASDPTRPANSRNLPPTYINTETHWWDASQIYGSSKEHEALRRSGQDGKLIIGSNGLLQLPSDPNLNPAMVPGWWLGLEMMETVFTLEHNSICDRLRVEYPNWSDDDIFERARLINAALTAKIHTVEWTPAIISHPTSQYGLKANWWGLEMERLQRLFGRLSSSEVISGIPGSQADHFGVPYCL
;
A
#
# COMPACT_ATOMS: atom_id res chain seq x y z
N MET A 1 61.31 18.56 -21.44
CA MET A 1 60.04 19.32 -21.45
C MET A 1 58.88 18.38 -21.17
N ARG A 2 58.31 18.41 -19.96
CA ARG A 2 56.88 18.23 -19.61
C ARG A 2 56.76 17.93 -18.11
N SER A 3 56.35 18.96 -17.39
CA SER A 3 55.98 18.94 -15.97
C SER A 3 54.52 18.53 -15.86
N THR A 4 54.24 17.47 -15.10
CA THR A 4 52.88 17.04 -14.72
C THR A 4 52.50 17.68 -13.38
N LYS A 5 51.57 18.64 -13.40
CA LYS A 5 50.99 19.23 -12.19
C LYS A 5 50.00 18.22 -11.55
N ARG A 6 50.28 17.78 -10.32
CA ARG A 6 49.30 17.07 -9.47
C ARG A 6 48.36 18.09 -8.86
N VAL A 7 47.05 17.93 -9.07
CA VAL A 7 46.02 18.67 -8.34
C VAL A 7 45.97 18.11 -6.90
N PRO A 8 45.90 18.93 -5.83
CA PRO A 8 45.89 18.43 -4.46
C PRO A 8 44.51 17.89 -4.12
N TRP A 9 44.43 16.63 -3.69
CA TRP A 9 43.23 15.92 -3.23
C TRP A 9 42.40 16.69 -2.18
N ILE A 10 43.03 17.62 -1.46
CA ILE A 10 42.38 18.47 -0.46
C ILE A 10 41.34 19.41 -1.10
N ILE A 11 41.58 19.90 -2.33
CA ILE A 11 40.63 20.78 -3.03
C ILE A 11 39.38 19.98 -3.45
N LEU A 12 39.56 18.74 -3.93
CA LEU A 12 38.45 17.85 -4.28
C LEU A 12 37.61 17.47 -3.06
N ALA A 13 38.23 17.22 -1.91
CA ALA A 13 37.53 16.91 -0.67
C ALA A 13 36.72 18.11 -0.13
N LEU A 14 37.28 19.32 -0.21
CA LEU A 14 36.58 20.55 0.20
C LEU A 14 35.41 20.89 -0.73
N VAL A 15 35.56 20.66 -2.03
CA VAL A 15 34.46 20.83 -3.01
C VAL A 15 33.34 19.82 -2.71
N ALA A 16 33.68 18.55 -2.45
CA ALA A 16 32.70 17.51 -2.12
C ALA A 16 31.93 17.83 -0.82
N LEU A 17 32.63 18.32 0.22
CA LEU A 17 32.02 18.74 1.49
C LEU A 17 31.11 19.97 1.30
N ALA A 18 31.55 20.95 0.52
CA ALA A 18 30.75 22.14 0.21
C ALA A 18 29.49 21.77 -0.59
N THR A 19 29.59 20.87 -1.58
CA THR A 19 28.42 20.36 -2.30
C THR A 19 27.46 19.57 -1.39
N GLY A 20 27.98 18.80 -0.43
CA GLY A 20 27.15 18.08 0.54
C GLY A 20 26.40 19.02 1.49
N ILE A 21 27.05 20.08 1.96
CA ILE A 21 26.43 21.10 2.82
C ILE A 21 25.39 21.92 2.05
N ILE A 22 25.69 22.31 0.80
CA ILE A 22 24.74 23.02 -0.07
C ILE A 22 23.52 22.14 -0.35
N ALA A 23 23.70 20.85 -0.64
CA ALA A 23 22.60 19.91 -0.85
C ALA A 23 21.76 19.72 0.42
N LEU A 24 22.38 19.64 1.59
CA LEU A 24 21.67 19.52 2.88
C LEU A 24 20.86 20.78 3.20
N VAL A 25 21.44 21.97 2.99
CA VAL A 25 20.77 23.26 3.23
C VAL A 25 19.63 23.47 2.22
N GLN A 26 19.80 23.09 0.96
CA GLN A 26 18.73 23.11 -0.04
C GLN A 26 17.60 22.14 0.31
N ARG A 27 17.93 20.95 0.82
CA ARG A 27 16.93 19.97 1.27
C ARG A 27 16.14 20.49 2.46
N GLN A 28 16.80 21.07 3.47
CA GLN A 28 16.13 21.68 4.63
C GLN A 28 15.28 22.90 4.26
N ARG A 29 15.73 23.72 3.29
CA ARG A 29 14.93 24.84 2.76
C ARG A 29 13.71 24.36 1.97
N ALA A 30 13.85 23.30 1.18
CA ALA A 30 12.72 22.69 0.48
C ALA A 30 11.69 22.13 1.49
N THR A 31 12.15 21.51 2.57
CA THR A 31 11.27 21.06 3.67
C THR A 31 10.58 22.23 4.39
N ALA A 32 11.26 23.37 4.56
CA ALA A 32 10.67 24.56 5.17
C ALA A 32 9.67 25.30 4.24
N GLU A 33 9.91 25.31 2.93
CA GLU A 33 8.98 25.86 1.91
C GLU A 33 7.76 24.94 1.68
N GLN A 34 7.92 23.63 1.87
CA GLN A 34 6.82 22.63 1.85
C GLN A 34 5.77 22.92 2.94
N VAL A 35 6.18 23.37 4.12
CA VAL A 35 5.29 23.65 5.26
C VAL A 35 4.48 24.95 5.08
N THR A 36 4.95 25.89 4.25
CA THR A 36 4.42 27.26 4.23
C THR A 36 3.57 27.65 3.03
N THR A 37 3.63 26.93 1.89
CA THR A 37 3.06 27.46 0.64
C THR A 37 1.94 26.64 -0.02
N GLY A 38 1.64 25.42 0.44
CA GLY A 38 0.54 24.61 -0.14
C GLY A 38 0.68 24.34 -1.64
N LYS A 39 1.84 24.63 -2.24
CA LYS A 39 2.15 24.33 -3.64
C LYS A 39 2.76 22.94 -3.68
N THR A 40 2.04 22.00 -4.28
CA THR A 40 2.54 20.67 -4.65
C THR A 40 3.85 20.82 -5.41
N THR A 41 4.97 20.50 -4.76
CA THR A 41 6.25 20.39 -5.47
C THR A 41 6.16 19.14 -6.35
N ARG A 42 6.29 19.31 -7.66
CA ARG A 42 6.48 18.18 -8.59
C ARG A 42 7.62 17.33 -8.06
N SER A 43 7.43 16.00 -8.01
CA SER A 43 8.46 15.07 -7.60
C SER A 43 9.79 15.37 -8.32
N GLY A 44 10.91 15.43 -7.60
CA GLY A 44 12.25 15.53 -8.21
C GLY A 44 12.63 14.30 -9.05
N TYR A 45 11.77 13.27 -9.06
CA TYR A 45 11.92 12.04 -9.81
C TYR A 45 11.88 12.28 -11.32
N ARG A 46 12.96 11.90 -12.02
CA ARG A 46 13.05 11.84 -13.50
C ARG A 46 12.65 13.16 -14.20
N GLN A 47 13.09 14.31 -13.68
CA GLN A 47 12.79 15.65 -14.25
C GLN A 47 13.79 16.13 -15.34
N THR A 48 14.59 15.25 -15.94
CA THR A 48 15.54 15.68 -16.99
C THR A 48 14.84 15.81 -18.35
N PRO A 49 15.35 16.62 -19.29
CA PRO A 49 14.75 16.74 -20.62
C PRO A 49 14.60 15.40 -21.35
N PHE A 50 15.53 14.47 -21.14
CA PHE A 50 15.45 13.11 -21.66
C PHE A 50 14.19 12.39 -21.17
N TRP A 51 13.93 12.40 -19.86
CA TRP A 51 12.78 11.74 -19.27
C TRP A 51 11.47 12.38 -19.70
N HIS A 52 11.41 13.72 -19.78
CA HIS A 52 10.23 14.41 -20.30
C HIS A 52 9.88 13.98 -21.73
N ILE A 53 10.88 13.89 -22.61
CA ILE A 53 10.66 13.44 -24.00
C ILE A 53 10.22 11.97 -24.02
N TYR A 54 10.90 11.10 -23.26
CA TYR A 54 10.55 9.69 -23.17
C TYR A 54 9.12 9.47 -22.67
N ASP A 55 8.75 10.14 -21.58
CA ASP A 55 7.44 10.04 -20.96
C ASP A 55 6.35 10.54 -21.92
N GLN A 56 6.56 11.68 -22.60
CA GLN A 56 5.63 12.19 -23.63
C GLN A 56 5.45 11.22 -24.80
N ILE A 57 6.53 10.59 -25.28
CA ILE A 57 6.45 9.58 -26.34
C ILE A 57 5.64 8.37 -25.85
N ALA A 58 5.91 7.88 -24.63
CA ALA A 58 5.19 6.75 -24.06
C ALA A 58 3.69 7.02 -23.93
N GLU A 59 3.31 8.17 -23.36
CA GLU A 59 1.90 8.59 -23.24
C GLU A 59 1.23 8.74 -24.61
N THR A 60 1.91 9.36 -25.57
CA THR A 60 1.38 9.51 -26.93
C THR A 60 1.15 8.16 -27.61
N LEU A 61 2.10 7.24 -27.49
CA LEU A 61 1.97 5.88 -28.05
C LEU A 61 0.85 5.10 -27.37
N ASP A 62 0.66 5.26 -26.06
CA ASP A 62 -0.44 4.62 -25.34
C ASP A 62 -1.81 5.15 -25.79
N HIS A 63 -1.98 6.47 -25.83
CA HIS A 63 -3.24 7.09 -26.25
C HIS A 63 -3.60 6.83 -27.72
N THR A 64 -2.61 6.60 -28.59
CA THR A 64 -2.83 6.39 -30.03
C THR A 64 -2.97 4.92 -30.41
N VAL A 65 -2.12 4.04 -29.86
CA VAL A 65 -2.08 2.61 -30.21
C VAL A 65 -2.53 1.74 -29.04
N GLY A 66 -2.07 2.05 -27.83
CA GLY A 66 -2.26 1.25 -26.62
C GLY A 66 -1.07 0.31 -26.36
N TRP A 67 -0.56 0.29 -25.13
CA TRP A 67 0.55 -0.58 -24.71
C TRP A 67 0.24 -2.09 -24.89
N ASP A 68 -1.05 -2.44 -24.89
CA ASP A 68 -1.57 -3.80 -25.03
C ASP A 68 -1.55 -4.30 -26.48
N LYS A 69 -1.49 -3.40 -27.47
CA LYS A 69 -1.56 -3.76 -28.90
C LYS A 69 -0.21 -3.86 -29.58
N VAL A 70 0.88 -3.56 -28.87
CA VAL A 70 2.25 -3.58 -29.39
C VAL A 70 3.02 -4.80 -28.89
N PRO A 71 4.13 -5.19 -29.56
CA PRO A 71 4.99 -6.26 -29.07
C PRO A 71 5.48 -5.98 -27.64
N THR A 72 5.57 -7.03 -26.82
CA THR A 72 5.87 -6.94 -25.38
C THR A 72 7.03 -6.02 -25.01
N PRO A 73 8.20 -6.05 -25.68
CA PRO A 73 9.29 -5.12 -25.34
C PRO A 73 8.88 -3.64 -25.46
N LEU A 74 8.11 -3.29 -26.50
CA LEU A 74 7.63 -1.91 -26.68
C LEU A 74 6.55 -1.56 -25.66
N GLY A 75 5.63 -2.50 -25.39
CA GLY A 75 4.61 -2.32 -24.35
C GLY A 75 5.23 -2.08 -22.96
N LEU A 76 6.32 -2.77 -22.63
CA LEU A 76 7.05 -2.57 -21.38
C LEU A 76 7.67 -1.17 -21.30
N LEU A 77 8.27 -0.67 -22.39
CA LEU A 77 8.80 0.69 -22.45
C LEU A 77 7.68 1.72 -22.24
N ILE A 78 6.53 1.53 -22.89
CA ILE A 78 5.36 2.41 -22.70
C ILE A 78 4.94 2.41 -21.23
N LEU A 79 4.75 1.23 -20.62
CA LEU A 79 4.37 1.12 -19.20
C LEU A 79 5.38 1.77 -18.23
N ILE A 80 6.69 1.71 -18.53
CA ILE A 80 7.72 2.42 -17.74
C ILE A 80 7.51 3.94 -17.83
N GLY A 81 7.21 4.48 -19.01
CA GLY A 81 6.93 5.91 -19.20
C GLY A 81 5.66 6.34 -18.47
N LEU A 82 4.56 5.59 -18.63
CA LEU A 82 3.31 5.83 -17.90
C LEU A 82 3.52 5.81 -16.38
N ARG A 83 4.30 4.85 -15.86
CA ARG A 83 4.64 4.79 -14.43
C ARG A 83 5.41 6.02 -13.96
N ASN A 84 6.30 6.58 -14.78
CA ASN A 84 7.01 7.81 -14.43
C ASN A 84 6.05 8.97 -14.31
N ILE A 85 5.15 9.13 -15.29
CA ILE A 85 4.13 10.18 -15.30
C ILE A 85 3.28 10.09 -14.05
N LEU A 86 2.77 8.89 -13.73
CA LEU A 86 1.95 8.67 -12.54
C LEU A 86 2.70 8.97 -11.23
N ARG A 87 3.97 8.58 -11.11
CA ARG A 87 4.80 8.92 -9.93
C ARG A 87 5.07 10.43 -9.81
N GLN A 88 5.20 11.12 -10.94
CA GLN A 88 5.46 12.56 -10.96
C GLN A 88 4.21 13.41 -10.69
N GLN A 89 3.04 12.94 -11.11
CA GLN A 89 1.83 13.76 -11.26
C GLN A 89 0.61 13.23 -10.50
N ASN A 90 0.65 12.01 -9.95
CA ASN A 90 -0.52 11.36 -9.35
C ASN A 90 -0.26 10.86 -7.93
N LEU A 91 0.65 11.50 -7.19
CA LEU A 91 0.85 11.27 -5.77
C LEU A 91 0.60 12.59 -5.04
N TYR A 92 -0.45 12.63 -4.22
CA TYR A 92 -0.84 13.83 -3.48
C TYR A 92 -0.98 13.53 -1.99
N ASP A 93 -0.24 14.30 -1.19
CA ASP A 93 -0.16 14.17 0.25
C ASP A 93 -1.29 14.94 0.95
N THR A 94 -2.10 14.22 1.74
CA THR A 94 -3.19 14.78 2.54
C THR A 94 -2.76 15.21 3.95
N THR A 95 -1.49 15.01 4.33
CA THR A 95 -0.94 15.46 5.62
C THR A 95 -0.61 16.96 5.67
N HIS A 96 -0.71 17.67 4.53
CA HIS A 96 -0.67 19.14 4.50
C HIS A 96 -1.82 19.78 5.29
N GLU A 97 -2.96 19.08 5.37
CA GLU A 97 -4.02 19.45 6.29
C GLU A 97 -3.50 19.23 7.73
N PRO A 98 -3.55 20.21 8.64
CA PRO A 98 -3.07 19.97 10.01
C PRO A 98 -3.83 18.81 10.67
N ALA A 99 -3.18 18.10 11.58
CA ALA A 99 -3.78 16.99 12.30
C ALA A 99 -3.57 17.13 13.81
N ILE A 100 -4.66 17.01 14.58
CA ILE A 100 -4.73 17.05 16.04
C ILE A 100 -5.06 15.66 16.60
N ASN A 101 -4.78 15.41 17.88
CA ASN A 101 -5.15 14.16 18.56
C ASN A 101 -4.72 12.88 17.81
N GLN A 102 -3.58 12.94 17.13
CA GLN A 102 -3.02 11.78 16.44
C GLN A 102 -2.61 10.70 17.46
N PRO A 103 -2.64 9.42 17.08
CA PRO A 103 -2.10 8.34 17.90
C PRO A 103 -0.67 8.66 18.36
N ALA A 104 -0.37 8.33 19.62
CA ALA A 104 0.98 8.51 20.13
C ALA A 104 1.93 7.52 19.45
N ILE A 105 3.08 8.02 18.99
CA ILE A 105 4.12 7.17 18.42
C ILE A 105 5.04 6.75 19.56
N GLU A 106 5.20 5.45 19.74
CA GLU A 106 6.12 4.94 20.74
C GLU A 106 7.58 5.33 20.41
N PRO A 107 8.45 5.50 21.42
CA PRO A 107 9.86 5.71 21.19
C PRO A 107 10.48 4.57 20.35
N MET A 108 11.41 4.94 19.47
CA MET A 108 12.14 3.97 18.64
C MET A 108 12.86 2.94 19.51
N GLN A 109 12.73 1.66 19.14
CA GLN A 109 13.44 0.54 19.76
C GLN A 109 14.40 -0.09 18.76
N ALA A 110 15.47 -0.71 19.25
CA ALA A 110 16.47 -1.35 18.39
C ALA A 110 15.88 -2.50 17.55
N SER A 111 14.88 -3.22 18.10
CA SER A 111 14.18 -4.31 17.41
C SER A 111 13.49 -3.86 16.12
N TYR A 112 12.96 -2.62 16.09
CA TYR A 112 12.20 -2.06 14.96
C TYR A 112 13.05 -1.89 13.69
N LEU A 113 14.38 -1.95 13.79
CA LEU A 113 15.27 -1.98 12.62
C LEU A 113 15.19 -3.30 11.85
N THR A 114 14.64 -4.35 12.47
CA THR A 114 14.65 -5.72 11.96
C THR A 114 13.30 -6.43 12.12
N SER A 115 12.24 -5.70 12.45
CA SER A 115 10.90 -6.21 12.68
C SER A 115 9.85 -5.29 12.07
N ARG A 116 8.59 -5.73 12.03
CA ARG A 116 7.46 -4.86 11.66
C ARG A 116 6.65 -4.58 12.91
N THR A 117 6.47 -3.32 13.25
CA THR A 117 5.64 -2.92 14.39
C THR A 117 4.16 -3.26 14.13
N ALA A 118 3.43 -3.56 15.20
CA ALA A 118 2.03 -3.96 15.11
C ALA A 118 1.12 -2.89 14.48
N ASP A 119 1.41 -1.60 14.70
CA ASP A 119 0.66 -0.47 14.17
C ASP A 119 1.28 0.15 12.91
N GLY A 120 2.36 -0.42 12.39
CA GLY A 120 3.04 0.08 11.18
C GLY A 120 3.94 1.31 11.40
N THR A 121 4.16 1.76 12.63
CA THR A 121 5.10 2.84 12.95
C THR A 121 6.56 2.44 12.68
N HIS A 122 7.45 3.44 12.53
CA HIS A 122 8.90 3.25 12.39
C HIS A 122 9.38 2.44 11.16
N ASN A 123 8.51 2.21 10.18
CA ASN A 123 8.92 1.60 8.91
C ASN A 123 9.80 2.59 8.11
N ASP A 124 9.40 3.86 8.05
CA ASP A 124 10.29 4.96 7.67
C ASP A 124 10.92 5.58 8.92
N LEU A 125 12.26 5.48 9.04
CA LEU A 125 12.98 5.96 10.23
C LEU A 125 13.04 7.49 10.33
N GLN A 126 12.82 8.22 9.24
CA GLN A 126 12.78 9.68 9.24
C GLN A 126 11.36 10.19 9.51
N ASN A 127 10.34 9.41 9.16
CA ASN A 127 8.95 9.69 9.47
C ASN A 127 8.27 8.47 10.11
N PRO A 128 8.42 8.29 11.44
CA PRO A 128 7.86 7.17 12.17
C PRO A 128 6.34 6.97 12.05
N ALA A 129 5.58 8.01 11.68
CA ALA A 129 4.13 7.94 11.52
C ALA A 129 3.70 7.47 10.12
N MET A 130 4.62 7.38 9.16
CA MET A 130 4.29 7.09 7.78
C MET A 130 3.64 5.71 7.66
N GLY A 131 2.48 5.65 7.01
CA GLY A 131 1.76 4.41 6.74
C GLY A 131 1.22 3.68 7.97
N MET A 132 1.30 4.25 9.17
CA MET A 132 0.78 3.62 10.38
C MET A 132 -0.75 3.53 10.39
N ALA A 133 -1.30 2.60 11.15
CA ALA A 133 -2.73 2.55 11.43
C ALA A 133 -3.21 3.86 12.07
N GLY A 134 -4.33 4.38 11.60
CA GLY A 134 -4.85 5.67 12.03
C GLY A 134 -4.30 6.87 11.23
N SER A 135 -3.45 6.65 10.22
CA SER A 135 -2.99 7.72 9.33
C SER A 135 -3.94 7.93 8.14
N ARG A 136 -3.88 9.12 7.54
CA ARG A 136 -4.79 9.53 6.44
C ARG A 136 -4.49 8.77 5.14
N PHE A 137 -5.54 8.54 4.35
CA PHE A 137 -5.41 8.12 2.95
C PHE A 137 -4.81 9.24 2.09
N GLY A 138 -4.04 8.84 1.08
CA GLY A 138 -3.55 9.72 0.03
C GLY A 138 -4.60 10.06 -1.01
N ARG A 139 -4.15 10.69 -2.10
CA ARG A 139 -4.93 10.92 -3.32
C ARG A 139 -4.06 10.71 -4.56
N ASN A 140 -4.65 10.17 -5.63
CA ASN A 140 -4.01 10.08 -6.94
C ASN A 140 -4.49 11.12 -7.96
N VAL A 141 -5.37 12.01 -7.54
CA VAL A 141 -5.87 13.16 -8.31
C VAL A 141 -5.60 14.44 -7.52
N PRO A 142 -5.47 15.60 -8.19
CA PRO A 142 -5.22 16.88 -7.51
C PRO A 142 -6.22 17.14 -6.39
N ILE A 143 -5.71 17.62 -5.24
CA ILE A 143 -6.49 17.79 -4.00
C ILE A 143 -7.74 18.64 -4.23
N GLU A 144 -7.64 19.71 -5.02
CA GLU A 144 -8.75 20.61 -5.34
C GLU A 144 -9.96 19.92 -6.01
N TYR A 145 -9.76 18.74 -6.61
CA TYR A 145 -10.83 17.95 -7.23
C TYR A 145 -11.38 16.84 -6.33
N THR A 146 -11.01 16.82 -5.05
CA THR A 146 -11.38 15.72 -4.11
C THR A 146 -12.46 16.12 -3.10
N TYR A 147 -13.16 17.24 -3.35
CA TYR A 147 -14.36 17.57 -2.59
C TYR A 147 -15.48 16.57 -2.91
N PRO A 148 -16.19 16.05 -1.89
CA PRO A 148 -17.40 15.28 -2.14
C PRO A 148 -18.43 16.19 -2.79
N GLU A 149 -19.19 15.65 -3.74
CA GLU A 149 -20.32 16.36 -4.30
C GLU A 149 -21.34 16.68 -3.19
N PRO A 150 -21.92 17.89 -3.15
CA PRO A 150 -22.95 18.22 -2.17
C PRO A 150 -24.25 17.48 -2.49
N GLU A 151 -25.15 17.36 -1.51
CA GLU A 151 -26.52 16.98 -1.82
C GLU A 151 -27.21 18.08 -2.65
N PRO A 152 -28.01 17.72 -3.67
CA PRO A 152 -28.41 16.36 -4.06
C PRO A 152 -27.50 15.68 -5.10
N ALA A 153 -26.43 16.33 -5.56
CA ALA A 153 -25.59 15.86 -6.66
C ALA A 153 -25.00 14.47 -6.39
N ILE A 154 -24.48 14.22 -5.18
CA ILE A 154 -23.94 12.90 -4.78
C ILE A 154 -24.99 11.77 -4.80
N LEU A 155 -26.27 12.10 -4.78
CA LEU A 155 -27.39 11.16 -4.86
C LEU A 155 -28.08 11.18 -6.25
N THR A 156 -27.49 11.85 -7.24
CA THR A 156 -28.07 12.06 -8.57
C THR A 156 -27.08 11.61 -9.66
N PRO A 157 -27.40 10.57 -10.46
CA PRO A 157 -28.62 9.78 -10.44
C PRO A 157 -28.77 8.95 -9.15
N ASN A 158 -30.01 8.57 -8.84
CA ASN A 158 -30.32 7.79 -7.65
C ASN A 158 -29.44 6.51 -7.58
N PRO A 159 -28.66 6.29 -6.50
CA PRO A 159 -27.75 5.15 -6.40
C PRO A 159 -28.43 3.78 -6.47
N ARG A 160 -29.67 3.66 -5.97
CA ARG A 160 -30.46 2.42 -6.09
C ARG A 160 -30.84 2.16 -7.54
N THR A 161 -31.23 3.19 -8.29
CA THR A 161 -31.46 3.06 -9.74
C THR A 161 -30.20 2.59 -10.46
N VAL A 162 -29.04 3.19 -10.17
CA VAL A 162 -27.75 2.74 -10.75
C VAL A 162 -27.48 1.26 -10.41
N SER A 163 -27.69 0.86 -9.15
CA SER A 163 -27.52 -0.53 -8.73
C SER A 163 -28.44 -1.49 -9.47
N LEU A 164 -29.71 -1.12 -9.66
CA LEU A 164 -30.71 -1.99 -10.31
C LEU A 164 -30.47 -2.11 -11.82
N GLU A 165 -30.19 -0.98 -12.48
CA GLU A 165 -30.14 -0.92 -13.95
C GLU A 165 -28.75 -1.32 -14.50
N LEU A 166 -27.66 -1.06 -13.75
CA LEU A 166 -26.29 -1.26 -14.26
C LEU A 166 -25.51 -2.38 -13.54
N LEU A 167 -25.86 -2.72 -12.31
CA LEU A 167 -25.08 -3.66 -11.49
C LEU A 167 -25.80 -4.98 -11.18
N THR A 168 -27.12 -5.06 -11.40
CA THR A 168 -27.87 -6.30 -11.22
C THR A 168 -27.36 -7.38 -12.16
N ARG A 169 -26.93 -8.51 -11.59
CA ARG A 169 -26.53 -9.68 -12.35
C ARG A 169 -27.76 -10.52 -12.69
N GLU A 170 -28.28 -10.37 -13.90
CA GLU A 170 -29.38 -11.22 -14.41
C GLU A 170 -28.93 -12.63 -14.78
N LYS A 171 -27.68 -12.77 -15.24
CA LYS A 171 -27.08 -14.01 -15.73
C LYS A 171 -25.66 -14.12 -15.22
N PHE A 172 -25.27 -15.30 -14.76
CA PHE A 172 -23.91 -15.55 -14.35
C PHE A 172 -22.95 -15.40 -15.53
N GLN A 173 -21.90 -14.60 -15.34
CA GLN A 173 -20.84 -14.41 -16.32
C GLN A 173 -19.56 -15.05 -15.75
N PRO A 174 -19.10 -16.19 -16.30
CA PRO A 174 -17.91 -16.87 -15.80
C PRO A 174 -16.65 -16.08 -16.15
N ALA A 175 -15.78 -15.87 -15.16
CA ALA A 175 -14.39 -15.49 -15.40
C ALA A 175 -13.59 -16.78 -15.66
N THR A 176 -13.34 -17.12 -16.93
CA THR A 176 -12.74 -18.42 -17.32
C THR A 176 -11.23 -18.50 -17.09
N THR A 177 -10.59 -17.40 -16.71
CA THR A 177 -9.14 -17.30 -16.52
C THR A 177 -8.70 -17.45 -15.06
N VAL A 178 -9.63 -17.40 -14.10
CA VAL A 178 -9.34 -17.45 -12.66
C VAL A 178 -10.38 -18.28 -11.92
N ASN A 179 -10.02 -18.75 -10.72
CA ASN A 179 -10.92 -19.48 -9.84
C ASN A 179 -11.35 -18.63 -8.64
N MET A 180 -12.21 -19.18 -7.76
CA MET A 180 -12.70 -18.46 -6.57
C MET A 180 -11.61 -18.12 -5.55
N LEU A 181 -10.46 -18.81 -5.56
CA LEU A 181 -9.34 -18.46 -4.68
C LEU A 181 -8.78 -17.09 -5.04
N ALA A 182 -8.85 -16.66 -6.30
CA ALA A 182 -8.44 -15.32 -6.69
C ALA A 182 -9.33 -14.24 -6.04
N ALA A 183 -10.64 -14.50 -5.89
CA ALA A 183 -11.57 -13.61 -5.21
C ALA A 183 -11.35 -13.60 -3.68
N ALA A 184 -11.11 -14.78 -3.08
CA ALA A 184 -10.75 -14.87 -1.66
C ALA A 184 -9.43 -14.14 -1.37
N TRP A 185 -8.42 -14.33 -2.23
CA TRP A 185 -7.12 -13.69 -2.11
C TRP A 185 -7.21 -12.16 -2.13
N VAL A 186 -7.93 -11.56 -3.09
CA VAL A 186 -7.98 -10.10 -3.17
C VAL A 186 -8.68 -9.49 -1.97
N GLN A 187 -9.72 -10.13 -1.42
CA GLN A 187 -10.33 -9.65 -0.20
C GLN A 187 -9.41 -9.82 1.01
N PHE A 188 -8.69 -10.95 1.10
CA PHE A 188 -7.66 -11.18 2.12
C PHE A 188 -6.57 -10.11 2.08
N MET A 189 -6.16 -9.66 0.89
CA MET A 189 -5.21 -8.55 0.72
C MET A 189 -5.83 -7.19 1.07
N VAL A 190 -7.09 -6.93 0.71
CA VAL A 190 -7.77 -5.68 1.10
C VAL A 190 -7.83 -5.52 2.62
N ARG A 191 -7.98 -6.62 3.38
CA ARG A 191 -7.94 -6.62 4.85
C ARG A 191 -6.55 -6.27 5.43
N ASP A 192 -5.49 -6.41 4.64
CA ASP A 192 -4.12 -6.01 4.99
C ASP A 192 -3.92 -4.51 4.77
N TRP A 193 -4.47 -4.03 3.67
CA TRP A 193 -4.12 -2.72 3.11
C TRP A 193 -4.91 -1.58 3.72
N PHE A 194 -6.24 -1.73 3.81
CA PHE A 194 -7.05 -0.59 4.23
C PHE A 194 -8.45 -0.92 4.74
N SER A 195 -8.93 -0.03 5.60
CA SER A 195 -10.31 0.06 6.04
C SER A 195 -10.63 1.50 6.44
N HIS A 196 -11.84 1.96 6.12
CA HIS A 196 -12.36 3.25 6.63
C HIS A 196 -12.94 3.12 8.05
N GLY A 197 -12.81 1.94 8.68
CA GLY A 197 -13.36 1.65 9.99
C GLY A 197 -14.89 1.49 10.01
N LYS A 198 -15.48 1.65 11.20
CA LYS A 198 -16.93 1.57 11.39
C LYS A 198 -17.59 2.85 10.91
N SER A 199 -18.60 2.71 10.05
CA SER A 199 -19.42 3.83 9.58
C SER A 199 -20.21 4.48 10.73
N GLN A 200 -20.48 5.78 10.61
CA GLN A 200 -21.30 6.52 11.57
C GLN A 200 -22.78 6.22 11.34
N MET A 201 -23.49 5.87 12.42
CA MET A 201 -24.92 5.52 12.35
C MET A 201 -25.82 6.74 12.29
N GLU A 202 -25.33 7.87 12.81
CA GLU A 202 -26.00 9.16 12.79
C GLU A 202 -25.99 9.74 11.38
N ASN A 203 -27.10 10.37 10.99
CA ASN A 203 -27.25 11.04 9.69
C ASN A 203 -26.85 10.16 8.48
N PRO A 204 -27.45 8.97 8.30
CA PRO A 204 -27.18 8.14 7.13
C PRO A 204 -27.60 8.87 5.84
N TRP A 205 -27.02 8.44 4.71
CA TRP A 205 -27.59 8.74 3.40
C TRP A 205 -28.99 8.14 3.31
N GLN A 206 -29.94 8.92 2.81
CA GLN A 206 -31.31 8.49 2.57
C GLN A 206 -31.53 8.37 1.07
N ILE A 207 -31.65 7.13 0.59
CA ILE A 207 -31.82 6.83 -0.82
C ILE A 207 -33.30 6.53 -1.04
N ALA A 208 -33.97 7.41 -1.78
CA ALA A 208 -35.35 7.19 -2.18
C ALA A 208 -35.46 5.90 -3.01
N LEU A 209 -36.49 5.12 -2.74
CA LEU A 209 -36.78 3.87 -3.43
C LEU A 209 -38.04 4.01 -4.27
N ARG A 210 -38.21 3.12 -5.25
CA ARG A 210 -39.51 2.93 -5.91
C ARG A 210 -40.49 2.31 -4.91
N ASP A 211 -41.78 2.55 -5.07
CA ASP A 211 -42.81 2.03 -4.15
C ASP A 211 -42.82 0.49 -4.08
N ASP A 212 -42.41 -0.18 -5.15
CA ASP A 212 -42.34 -1.63 -5.30
C ASP A 212 -40.94 -2.22 -5.07
N ASP A 213 -39.96 -1.41 -4.65
CA ASP A 213 -38.61 -1.90 -4.36
C ASP A 213 -38.66 -2.90 -3.19
N PRO A 214 -38.06 -4.10 -3.32
CA PRO A 214 -38.13 -5.13 -2.28
C PRO A 214 -37.24 -4.85 -1.05
N TRP A 215 -36.51 -3.73 -1.02
CA TRP A 215 -35.66 -3.39 0.12
C TRP A 215 -36.50 -3.18 1.39
N PRO A 216 -36.10 -3.73 2.55
CA PRO A 216 -36.97 -3.76 3.74
C PRO A 216 -37.25 -2.39 4.37
N GLU A 217 -36.44 -1.37 4.08
CA GLU A 217 -36.54 -0.04 4.70
C GLU A 217 -36.73 1.07 3.65
N HIS A 218 -37.76 1.90 3.80
CA HIS A 218 -38.06 3.01 2.87
C HIS A 218 -38.02 4.35 3.61
N PRO A 219 -37.10 5.28 3.29
CA PRO A 219 -36.01 5.15 2.30
C PRO A 219 -34.90 4.19 2.75
N MET A 220 -34.11 3.69 1.79
CA MET A 220 -32.91 2.91 2.11
C MET A 220 -31.90 3.80 2.84
N LYS A 221 -31.43 3.34 4.00
CA LYS A 221 -30.39 4.03 4.78
C LYS A 221 -29.03 3.39 4.55
N ILE A 222 -28.05 4.22 4.18
CA ILE A 222 -26.65 3.82 4.05
C ILE A 222 -25.79 4.71 4.95
N PHE A 223 -25.04 4.10 5.87
CA PHE A 223 -24.20 4.83 6.81
C PHE A 223 -23.05 5.55 6.11
N ARG A 224 -22.70 6.73 6.62
CA ARG A 224 -21.62 7.54 6.06
C ARG A 224 -20.27 7.03 6.54
N VAL A 225 -19.25 7.20 5.68
CA VAL A 225 -17.86 7.06 6.10
C VAL A 225 -17.59 8.02 7.26
N ALA A 226 -16.91 7.55 8.30
CA ALA A 226 -16.61 8.38 9.46
C ALA A 226 -15.73 9.57 9.06
N SER A 227 -16.06 10.75 9.61
CA SER A 227 -15.20 11.93 9.48
C SER A 227 -13.85 11.68 10.17
N ASP A 228 -12.77 12.22 9.59
CA ASP A 228 -11.45 12.18 10.20
C ASP A 228 -11.44 12.95 11.54
N PRO A 229 -11.27 12.27 12.70
CA PRO A 229 -11.27 12.90 14.01
C PRO A 229 -10.01 13.73 14.28
N THR A 230 -8.96 13.54 13.48
CA THR A 230 -7.71 14.30 13.59
C THR A 230 -7.78 15.62 12.83
N ARG A 231 -8.79 15.84 11.98
CA ARG A 231 -8.93 17.08 11.21
C ARG A 231 -9.47 18.21 12.10
N PRO A 232 -8.76 19.35 12.25
CA PRO A 232 -9.24 20.49 13.03
C PRO A 232 -10.58 21.03 12.50
N ALA A 233 -11.50 21.35 13.42
CA ALA A 233 -12.84 21.86 13.07
C ALA A 233 -12.82 23.20 12.31
N ASN A 234 -11.74 23.97 12.44
CA ASN A 234 -11.55 25.25 11.75
C ASN A 234 -10.95 25.09 10.35
N SER A 235 -10.49 23.90 9.95
CA SER A 235 -10.05 23.69 8.58
C SER A 235 -11.25 23.51 7.65
N ARG A 236 -11.47 24.48 6.78
CA ARG A 236 -12.57 24.49 5.81
C ARG A 236 -12.11 24.70 4.37
N ASN A 237 -10.84 25.03 4.17
CA ASN A 237 -10.30 25.42 2.87
C ASN A 237 -9.72 24.25 2.07
N LEU A 238 -9.64 23.06 2.67
CA LEU A 238 -9.21 21.84 2.01
C LEU A 238 -10.33 20.78 2.04
N PRO A 239 -10.36 19.85 1.08
CA PRO A 239 -11.30 18.73 1.09
C PRO A 239 -11.25 17.91 2.38
N PRO A 240 -12.30 17.13 2.69
CA PRO A 240 -12.27 16.21 3.82
C PRO A 240 -11.21 15.13 3.62
N THR A 241 -10.54 14.79 4.72
CA THR A 241 -9.62 13.66 4.84
C THR A 241 -10.35 12.48 5.47
N TYR A 242 -9.81 11.28 5.27
CA TYR A 242 -10.31 10.04 5.87
C TYR A 242 -9.14 9.23 6.40
N ILE A 243 -9.40 8.50 7.48
CA ILE A 243 -8.40 7.69 8.18
C ILE A 243 -8.47 6.24 7.69
N ASN A 244 -7.29 5.66 7.46
CA ASN A 244 -7.15 4.21 7.34
C ASN A 244 -7.02 3.61 8.75
N THR A 245 -7.90 2.69 9.13
CA THR A 245 -7.80 2.00 10.43
C THR A 245 -6.82 0.83 10.41
N GLU A 246 -6.40 0.39 9.22
CA GLU A 246 -5.32 -0.59 9.06
C GLU A 246 -4.00 0.11 8.75
N THR A 247 -2.90 -0.64 8.80
CA THR A 247 -1.61 -0.17 8.32
C THR A 247 -1.64 -0.07 6.79
N HIS A 248 -1.05 0.99 6.21
CA HIS A 248 -0.95 1.10 4.74
C HIS A 248 0.10 0.15 4.16
N TRP A 249 0.99 -0.36 5.02
CA TRP A 249 2.10 -1.19 4.63
C TRP A 249 1.62 -2.58 4.20
N TRP A 250 2.39 -3.21 3.33
CA TRP A 250 2.20 -4.64 3.06
C TRP A 250 2.90 -5.45 4.16
N ASP A 251 2.29 -5.52 5.34
CA ASP A 251 2.87 -6.09 6.55
C ASP A 251 2.10 -7.31 7.10
N ALA A 252 1.09 -7.75 6.36
CA ALA A 252 0.20 -8.86 6.67
C ALA A 252 -0.67 -8.61 7.92
N SER A 253 -1.12 -7.36 8.12
CA SER A 253 -1.97 -6.94 9.24
C SER A 253 -3.31 -7.67 9.31
N GLN A 254 -3.82 -8.23 8.20
CA GLN A 254 -4.99 -9.11 8.22
C GLN A 254 -4.78 -10.38 9.07
N ILE A 255 -3.53 -10.80 9.29
CA ILE A 255 -3.17 -11.94 10.15
C ILE A 255 -2.76 -11.43 11.53
N TYR A 256 -1.89 -10.42 11.58
CA TYR A 256 -1.21 -9.99 12.81
C TYR A 256 -1.95 -8.86 13.54
N GLY A 257 -2.94 -8.24 12.93
CA GLY A 257 -3.60 -7.04 13.42
C GLY A 257 -2.82 -5.75 13.13
N SER A 258 -3.53 -4.64 13.31
CA SER A 258 -3.03 -3.26 13.12
C SER A 258 -2.79 -2.52 14.45
N SER A 259 -2.69 -3.26 15.56
CA SER A 259 -2.37 -2.73 16.90
C SER A 259 -1.73 -3.82 17.77
N LYS A 260 -1.01 -3.43 18.82
CA LYS A 260 -0.39 -4.38 19.76
C LYS A 260 -1.42 -5.26 20.47
N GLU A 261 -2.58 -4.70 20.79
CA GLU A 261 -3.68 -5.42 21.44
C GLU A 261 -4.22 -6.50 20.50
N HIS A 262 -4.44 -6.17 19.22
CA HIS A 262 -4.88 -7.16 18.24
C HIS A 262 -3.83 -8.23 17.98
N GLU A 263 -2.55 -7.86 17.89
CA GLU A 263 -1.45 -8.81 17.72
C GLU A 263 -1.37 -9.78 18.91
N ALA A 264 -1.44 -9.27 20.14
CA ALA A 264 -1.43 -10.09 21.34
C ALA A 264 -2.58 -11.11 21.39
N LEU A 265 -3.75 -10.78 20.83
CA LEU A 265 -4.89 -11.71 20.74
C LEU A 265 -4.66 -12.87 19.75
N ARG A 266 -3.70 -12.74 18.83
CA ARG A 266 -3.37 -13.77 17.83
C ARG A 266 -2.19 -14.63 18.22
N ARG A 267 -1.29 -14.11 19.07
CA ARG A 267 -0.08 -14.80 19.49
C ARG A 267 -0.38 -15.88 20.53
N SER A 268 0.26 -17.04 20.36
CA SER A 268 0.23 -18.11 21.36
C SER A 268 1.14 -17.83 22.56
N GLY A 269 2.13 -16.94 22.39
CA GLY A 269 3.20 -16.69 23.35
C GLY A 269 4.20 -17.85 23.48
N GLN A 270 4.15 -18.82 22.56
CA GLN A 270 5.04 -19.96 22.52
C GLN A 270 5.62 -20.20 21.13
N ASP A 271 6.93 -20.43 21.08
CA ASP A 271 7.69 -20.76 19.88
C ASP A 271 7.52 -19.78 18.69
N GLY A 272 7.15 -18.54 19.00
CA GLY A 272 6.83 -17.46 18.06
C GLY A 272 5.53 -17.68 17.29
N LYS A 273 4.68 -18.63 17.70
CA LYS A 273 3.53 -19.09 16.91
C LYS A 273 2.27 -18.25 17.14
N LEU A 274 1.40 -18.28 16.14
CA LEU A 274 0.02 -17.84 16.21
C LEU A 274 -0.91 -18.95 16.69
N ILE A 275 -2.02 -18.57 17.31
CA ILE A 275 -3.03 -19.49 17.84
C ILE A 275 -3.77 -20.19 16.68
N ILE A 276 -3.79 -21.52 16.73
CA ILE A 276 -4.60 -22.40 15.91
C ILE A 276 -5.32 -23.39 16.83
N GLY A 277 -6.60 -23.64 16.55
CA GLY A 277 -7.41 -24.61 17.29
C GLY A 277 -6.91 -26.04 17.08
N SER A 278 -7.27 -26.94 17.99
CA SER A 278 -6.87 -28.36 17.93
C SER A 278 -7.38 -29.10 16.68
N ASN A 279 -8.36 -28.55 15.98
CA ASN A 279 -8.89 -29.03 14.71
C ASN A 279 -8.13 -28.49 13.48
N GLY A 280 -7.07 -27.70 13.67
CA GLY A 280 -6.30 -27.09 12.59
C GLY A 280 -6.94 -25.85 11.95
N LEU A 281 -8.01 -25.32 12.55
CA LEU A 281 -8.69 -24.10 12.08
C LEU A 281 -8.36 -22.91 13.00
N LEU A 282 -8.67 -21.70 12.54
CA LEU A 282 -8.52 -20.50 13.36
C LEU A 282 -9.36 -20.59 14.65
N GLN A 283 -8.73 -20.25 15.77
CA GLN A 283 -9.43 -20.01 17.01
C GLN A 283 -9.67 -18.51 17.14
N LEU A 284 -10.89 -18.07 16.82
CA LEU A 284 -11.26 -16.66 16.90
C LEU A 284 -11.64 -16.25 18.33
N PRO A 285 -11.43 -14.98 18.72
CA PRO A 285 -11.86 -14.46 20.01
C PRO A 285 -13.37 -14.71 20.26
N SER A 286 -13.72 -15.09 21.49
CA SER A 286 -15.11 -15.32 21.88
C SER A 286 -15.90 -14.02 22.07
N ASP A 287 -15.22 -12.93 22.40
CA ASP A 287 -15.83 -11.59 22.46
C ASP A 287 -16.24 -11.17 21.04
N PRO A 288 -17.54 -10.96 20.77
CA PRO A 288 -18.01 -10.54 19.45
C PRO A 288 -17.39 -9.23 18.96
N ASN A 289 -16.94 -8.35 19.86
CA ASN A 289 -16.30 -7.08 19.48
C ASN A 289 -14.87 -7.25 18.96
N LEU A 290 -14.21 -8.34 19.33
CA LEU A 290 -12.83 -8.66 18.94
C LEU A 290 -12.78 -9.77 17.87
N ASN A 291 -13.92 -10.36 17.55
CA ASN A 291 -14.00 -11.45 16.59
C ASN A 291 -14.05 -10.92 15.14
N PRO A 292 -13.02 -11.19 14.31
CA PRO A 292 -12.98 -10.69 12.93
C PRO A 292 -14.12 -11.26 12.06
N ALA A 293 -14.67 -12.42 12.41
CA ALA A 293 -15.80 -13.01 11.70
C ALA A 293 -17.12 -12.25 11.88
N MET A 294 -17.18 -11.36 12.87
CA MET A 294 -18.32 -10.45 13.07
C MET A 294 -18.21 -9.17 12.22
N VAL A 295 -17.09 -8.96 11.54
CA VAL A 295 -16.92 -7.82 10.62
C VAL A 295 -17.62 -8.15 9.29
N PRO A 296 -18.50 -7.26 8.78
CA PRO A 296 -19.17 -7.48 7.49
C PRO A 296 -18.20 -7.86 6.37
N GLY A 297 -18.62 -8.83 5.56
CA GLY A 297 -17.80 -9.39 4.48
C GLY A 297 -16.96 -10.61 4.88
N TRP A 298 -17.06 -11.12 6.10
CA TRP A 298 -16.51 -12.44 6.43
C TRP A 298 -17.27 -13.56 5.72
N TRP A 299 -16.54 -14.51 5.14
CA TRP A 299 -17.07 -15.69 4.47
C TRP A 299 -16.00 -16.78 4.40
N LEU A 300 -16.39 -17.98 3.96
CA LEU A 300 -15.52 -19.16 3.93
C LEU A 300 -14.18 -18.92 3.21
N GLY A 301 -14.19 -18.19 2.08
CA GLY A 301 -12.95 -17.91 1.36
C GLY A 301 -11.93 -17.12 2.17
N LEU A 302 -12.38 -16.16 2.98
CA LEU A 302 -11.50 -15.37 3.85
C LEU A 302 -10.98 -16.20 5.03
N GLU A 303 -11.86 -16.99 5.66
CA GLU A 303 -11.48 -17.91 6.75
C GLU A 303 -10.40 -18.90 6.30
N MET A 304 -10.52 -19.44 5.09
CA MET A 304 -9.53 -20.36 4.52
C MET A 304 -8.17 -19.66 4.33
N MET A 305 -8.16 -18.43 3.80
CA MET A 305 -6.92 -17.68 3.57
C MET A 305 -6.23 -17.32 4.88
N GLU A 306 -6.96 -16.80 5.87
CA GLU A 306 -6.40 -16.53 7.19
C GLU A 306 -5.85 -17.82 7.81
N THR A 307 -6.57 -18.94 7.75
CA THR A 307 -6.11 -20.22 8.30
C THR A 307 -4.81 -20.69 7.65
N VAL A 308 -4.74 -20.71 6.31
CA VAL A 308 -3.57 -21.18 5.57
C VAL A 308 -2.34 -20.32 5.88
N PHE A 309 -2.47 -18.99 5.92
CA PHE A 309 -1.32 -18.13 6.19
C PHE A 309 -0.94 -18.05 7.66
N THR A 310 -1.85 -18.35 8.59
CA THR A 310 -1.51 -18.61 10.00
C THR A 310 -0.72 -19.92 10.14
N LEU A 311 -1.13 -20.98 9.43
CA LEU A 311 -0.38 -22.24 9.41
C LEU A 311 1.00 -22.07 8.74
N GLU A 312 1.09 -21.28 7.67
CA GLU A 312 2.37 -20.96 7.02
C GLU A 312 3.30 -20.19 7.96
N HIS A 313 2.79 -19.21 8.70
CA HIS A 313 3.56 -18.54 9.76
C HIS A 313 4.11 -19.56 10.77
N ASN A 314 3.27 -20.45 11.29
CA ASN A 314 3.67 -21.45 12.27
C ASN A 314 4.71 -22.44 11.72
N SER A 315 4.59 -22.82 10.44
CA SER A 315 5.58 -23.64 9.72
C SER A 315 6.94 -22.92 9.59
N ILE A 316 6.93 -21.62 9.31
CA ILE A 316 8.14 -20.79 9.30
C ILE A 316 8.76 -20.74 10.70
N CYS A 317 7.96 -20.55 11.75
CA CYS A 317 8.43 -20.58 13.14
C CYS A 317 9.12 -21.90 13.49
N ASP A 318 8.54 -23.04 13.09
CA ASP A 318 9.13 -24.36 13.29
C ASP A 318 10.50 -24.48 12.60
N ARG A 319 10.61 -24.02 11.34
CA ARG A 319 11.88 -24.04 10.60
C ARG A 319 12.92 -23.13 11.23
N LEU A 320 12.52 -21.94 11.70
CA LEU A 320 13.41 -20.98 12.36
C LEU A 320 13.89 -21.51 13.71
N ARG A 321 13.03 -22.17 14.48
CA ARG A 321 13.38 -22.75 15.79
C ARG A 321 14.45 -23.85 15.65
N VAL A 322 14.42 -24.61 14.56
CA VAL A 322 15.46 -25.61 14.25
C VAL A 322 16.81 -24.95 13.93
N GLU A 323 16.81 -23.85 13.16
CA GLU A 323 18.05 -23.16 12.76
C GLU A 323 18.62 -22.27 13.88
N TYR A 324 17.74 -21.66 14.67
CA TYR A 324 18.05 -20.68 15.70
C TYR A 324 17.44 -21.08 17.05
N PRO A 325 17.92 -22.17 17.70
CA PRO A 325 17.31 -22.69 18.93
C PRO A 325 17.30 -21.73 20.13
N ASN A 326 18.18 -20.72 20.10
CA ASN A 326 18.36 -19.76 21.19
C ASN A 326 17.54 -18.47 21.01
N TRP A 327 16.82 -18.32 19.90
CA TRP A 327 15.94 -17.16 19.70
C TRP A 327 14.74 -17.21 20.63
N SER A 328 14.35 -16.04 21.13
CA SER A 328 13.17 -15.90 21.98
C SER A 328 11.87 -16.14 21.18
N ASP A 329 10.74 -16.16 21.89
CA ASP A 329 9.41 -16.17 21.27
C ASP A 329 9.25 -14.99 20.30
N ASP A 330 9.59 -13.78 20.76
CA ASP A 330 9.51 -12.54 20.00
C ASP A 330 10.45 -12.57 18.76
N ASP A 331 11.70 -13.02 18.93
CA ASP A 331 12.65 -13.07 17.81
C ASP A 331 12.16 -13.98 16.67
N ILE A 332 11.56 -15.13 17.01
CA ILE A 332 11.00 -16.06 16.04
C ILE A 332 9.75 -15.46 15.40
N PHE A 333 8.83 -14.92 16.20
CA PHE A 333 7.59 -14.31 15.73
C PHE A 333 7.85 -13.19 14.71
N GLU A 334 8.72 -12.23 15.07
CA GLU A 334 9.02 -11.07 14.22
C GLU A 334 9.69 -11.48 12.92
N ARG A 335 10.59 -12.47 12.98
CA ARG A 335 11.22 -13.00 11.76
C ARG A 335 10.22 -13.74 10.89
N ALA A 336 9.34 -14.55 11.48
CA ALA A 336 8.31 -15.28 10.75
C ALA A 336 7.30 -14.32 10.11
N ARG A 337 6.89 -13.26 10.81
CA ARG A 337 6.05 -12.18 10.25
C ARG A 337 6.68 -11.55 9.02
N LEU A 338 7.96 -11.17 9.08
CA LEU A 338 8.67 -10.61 7.93
C LEU A 338 8.67 -11.54 6.71
N ILE A 339 8.96 -12.83 6.93
CA ILE A 339 9.01 -13.83 5.86
C ILE A 339 7.61 -14.03 5.26
N ASN A 340 6.60 -14.19 6.10
CA ASN A 340 5.24 -14.45 5.65
C ASN A 340 4.63 -13.24 4.91
N ALA A 341 4.87 -12.01 5.39
CA ALA A 341 4.46 -10.79 4.69
C ALA A 341 5.17 -10.62 3.33
N ALA A 342 6.47 -10.96 3.25
CA ALA A 342 7.18 -10.96 1.97
C ALA A 342 6.66 -12.05 1.01
N LEU A 343 6.25 -13.21 1.54
CA LEU A 343 5.66 -14.30 0.78
C LEU A 343 4.31 -13.90 0.18
N THR A 344 3.42 -13.31 0.98
CA THR A 344 2.12 -12.82 0.48
C THR A 344 2.31 -11.74 -0.59
N ALA A 345 3.22 -10.79 -0.36
CA ALA A 345 3.59 -9.77 -1.34
C ALA A 345 4.10 -10.37 -2.66
N LYS A 346 4.93 -11.41 -2.56
CA LYS A 346 5.47 -12.14 -3.71
C LYS A 346 4.36 -12.83 -4.50
N ILE A 347 3.56 -13.67 -3.84
CA ILE A 347 2.46 -14.41 -4.47
C ILE A 347 1.52 -13.44 -5.19
N HIS A 348 1.17 -12.34 -4.52
CA HIS A 348 0.31 -11.34 -5.12
C HIS A 348 0.95 -10.76 -6.39
N THR A 349 2.22 -10.33 -6.31
CA THR A 349 2.91 -9.65 -7.40
C THR A 349 3.18 -10.56 -8.61
N VAL A 350 3.67 -11.79 -8.40
CA VAL A 350 4.20 -12.63 -9.49
C VAL A 350 3.29 -13.79 -9.90
N GLU A 351 2.22 -14.04 -9.14
CA GLU A 351 1.25 -15.10 -9.43
C GLU A 351 -0.18 -14.56 -9.58
N TRP A 352 -0.72 -13.89 -8.55
CA TRP A 352 -2.12 -13.43 -8.56
C TRP A 352 -2.35 -12.34 -9.61
N THR A 353 -1.61 -11.22 -9.58
CA THR A 353 -1.84 -10.12 -10.53
C THR A 353 -1.61 -10.54 -11.98
N PRO A 354 -0.58 -11.36 -12.32
CA PRO A 354 -0.41 -11.90 -13.67
C PRO A 354 -1.56 -12.80 -14.15
N ALA A 355 -2.23 -13.52 -13.24
CA ALA A 355 -3.42 -14.31 -13.57
C ALA A 355 -4.64 -13.42 -13.83
N ILE A 356 -4.78 -12.33 -13.07
CA ILE A 356 -5.88 -11.36 -13.22
C ILE A 356 -5.71 -10.55 -14.52
N ILE A 357 -4.51 -9.99 -14.74
CA ILE A 357 -4.16 -9.20 -15.92
C ILE A 357 -3.33 -10.09 -16.86
N SER A 358 -4.01 -11.04 -17.49
CA SER A 358 -3.42 -12.11 -18.31
C SER A 358 -2.91 -11.64 -19.69
N HIS A 359 -2.27 -10.47 -19.76
CA HIS A 359 -1.61 -9.96 -20.97
C HIS A 359 -0.10 -10.22 -20.91
N PRO A 360 0.58 -10.69 -21.98
CA PRO A 360 2.01 -11.01 -21.95
C PRO A 360 2.89 -9.88 -21.40
N THR A 361 2.60 -8.63 -21.79
CA THR A 361 3.32 -7.45 -21.31
C THR A 361 3.14 -7.22 -19.81
N SER A 362 1.92 -7.36 -19.28
CA SER A 362 1.65 -7.20 -17.84
C SER A 362 2.27 -8.32 -17.03
N GLN A 363 2.15 -9.57 -17.49
CA GLN A 363 2.77 -10.71 -16.82
C GLN A 363 4.28 -10.55 -16.73
N TYR A 364 4.93 -10.10 -17.81
CA TYR A 364 6.36 -9.81 -17.79
C TYR A 364 6.68 -8.63 -16.88
N GLY A 365 5.93 -7.53 -16.98
CA GLY A 365 6.14 -6.32 -16.18
C GLY A 365 6.01 -6.56 -14.68
N LEU A 366 5.05 -7.37 -14.25
CA LEU A 366 4.84 -7.74 -12.85
C LEU A 366 5.95 -8.63 -12.31
N LYS A 367 6.43 -9.60 -13.11
CA LYS A 367 7.64 -10.37 -12.77
C LYS A 367 8.88 -9.48 -12.71
N ALA A 368 9.00 -8.51 -13.61
CA ALA A 368 10.08 -7.53 -13.60
C ALA A 368 9.98 -6.55 -12.42
N ASN A 369 8.79 -6.28 -11.87
CA ASN A 369 8.71 -5.53 -10.60
C ASN A 369 9.38 -6.29 -9.46
N TRP A 370 9.32 -7.63 -9.43
CA TRP A 370 9.93 -8.43 -8.38
C TRP A 370 11.41 -8.74 -8.64
N TRP A 371 11.76 -9.14 -9.85
CA TRP A 371 13.09 -9.63 -10.23
C TRP A 371 13.88 -8.71 -11.16
N GLY A 372 13.25 -7.63 -11.65
CA GLY A 372 13.81 -6.79 -12.69
C GLY A 372 13.79 -7.44 -14.07
N LEU A 373 14.32 -6.73 -15.06
CA LEU A 373 14.57 -7.29 -16.40
C LEU A 373 15.56 -8.48 -16.37
N GLU A 374 16.34 -8.63 -15.30
CA GLU A 374 17.16 -9.82 -15.01
C GLU A 374 16.33 -11.11 -14.92
N MET A 375 15.08 -10.98 -14.44
CA MET A 375 14.18 -12.11 -14.18
C MET A 375 14.74 -13.09 -13.14
N GLU A 376 13.89 -14.01 -12.69
CA GLU A 376 14.18 -14.88 -11.55
C GLU A 376 15.46 -15.72 -11.71
N ARG A 377 15.72 -16.26 -12.91
CA ARG A 377 16.85 -17.16 -13.13
C ARG A 377 18.19 -16.46 -12.95
N LEU A 378 18.35 -15.25 -13.48
CA LEU A 378 19.61 -14.51 -13.32
C LEU A 378 19.76 -14.02 -11.87
N GLN A 379 18.68 -13.52 -11.26
CA GLN A 379 18.73 -13.07 -9.87
C GLN A 379 19.09 -14.23 -8.91
N ARG A 380 18.58 -15.44 -9.13
CA ARG A 380 18.94 -16.64 -8.34
C ARG A 380 20.41 -17.06 -8.52
N LEU A 381 20.98 -16.85 -9.69
CA LEU A 381 22.37 -17.27 -10.00
C LEU A 381 23.41 -16.25 -9.57
N PHE A 382 23.12 -14.96 -9.75
CA PHE A 382 24.10 -13.89 -9.62
C PHE A 382 23.73 -12.84 -8.55
N GLY A 383 22.57 -12.99 -7.91
CA GLY A 383 22.03 -11.97 -7.03
C GLY A 383 21.59 -10.73 -7.81
N ARG A 384 21.45 -9.62 -7.10
CA ARG A 384 21.05 -8.31 -7.66
C ARG A 384 22.22 -7.69 -8.44
N LEU A 385 22.09 -7.45 -9.75
CA LEU A 385 23.20 -6.91 -10.55
C LEU A 385 23.28 -5.37 -10.58
N SER A 386 22.23 -4.67 -10.16
CA SER A 386 22.15 -3.21 -10.22
C SER A 386 21.36 -2.62 -9.05
N SER A 387 21.61 -1.36 -8.70
CA SER A 387 20.74 -0.62 -7.78
C SER A 387 19.37 -0.28 -8.42
N SER A 388 19.26 -0.31 -9.74
CA SER A 388 18.05 0.05 -10.49
C SER A 388 16.90 -0.93 -10.25
N GLU A 389 15.74 -0.40 -9.83
CA GLU A 389 14.49 -1.18 -9.73
C GLU A 389 14.03 -1.76 -11.08
N VAL A 390 14.40 -1.13 -12.20
CA VAL A 390 14.04 -1.63 -13.54
C VAL A 390 14.89 -2.86 -13.90
N ILE A 391 16.18 -2.83 -13.57
CA ILE A 391 17.11 -3.88 -13.98
C ILE A 391 17.01 -5.09 -13.05
N SER A 392 16.97 -4.88 -11.73
CA SER A 392 17.07 -5.96 -10.74
C SER A 392 15.86 -6.12 -9.82
N GLY A 393 14.78 -5.36 -10.07
CA GLY A 393 13.52 -5.42 -9.33
C GLY A 393 13.43 -4.43 -8.18
N ILE A 394 12.21 -4.20 -7.70
CA ILE A 394 11.91 -3.31 -6.55
C ILE A 394 12.41 -3.93 -5.24
N PRO A 395 12.19 -5.22 -4.93
CA PRO A 395 12.78 -5.83 -3.74
C PRO A 395 14.31 -5.67 -3.70
N GLY A 396 14.80 -5.03 -2.62
CA GLY A 396 16.23 -4.73 -2.44
C GLY A 396 16.74 -3.48 -3.18
N SER A 397 15.88 -2.69 -3.82
CA SER A 397 16.25 -1.34 -4.29
C SER A 397 16.31 -0.34 -3.13
N GLN A 398 16.80 0.87 -3.40
CA GLN A 398 16.61 1.98 -2.46
C GLN A 398 15.10 2.28 -2.31
N ALA A 399 14.68 2.57 -1.09
CA ALA A 399 13.33 3.07 -0.82
C ALA A 399 13.22 4.51 -1.34
N ASP A 400 12.16 4.79 -2.12
CA ASP A 400 11.86 6.11 -2.66
C ASP A 400 10.34 6.31 -2.68
N HIS A 401 9.88 7.32 -1.94
CA HIS A 401 8.46 7.69 -1.88
C HIS A 401 8.10 8.81 -2.87
N PHE A 402 9.05 9.18 -3.75
CA PHE A 402 8.87 10.16 -4.83
C PHE A 402 8.45 11.56 -4.33
N GLY A 403 8.81 11.91 -3.10
CA GLY A 403 8.52 13.21 -2.49
C GLY A 403 7.17 13.31 -1.78
N VAL A 404 6.42 12.21 -1.68
CA VAL A 404 5.11 12.14 -1.00
C VAL A 404 5.16 11.01 0.03
N PRO A 405 4.76 11.22 1.30
CA PRO A 405 4.72 10.16 2.29
C PRO A 405 3.89 8.95 1.82
N TYR A 406 4.39 7.74 2.06
CA TYR A 406 3.69 6.52 1.68
C TYR A 406 2.34 6.41 2.40
N CYS A 407 1.30 6.24 1.59
CA CYS A 407 -0.08 5.97 1.96
C CYS A 407 -0.78 5.34 0.75
N LEU A 408 -1.90 4.68 1.00
CA LEU A 408 -2.82 4.19 -0.03
C LEU A 408 -3.86 5.24 -0.41
#